data_AF-A0A4Q6G6K2-F1
#
_entry.id   AF-A0A4Q6G6K2-F1
#
_cell.length_a   1.000
_cell.length_b   1.000
_cell.length_c   1.000
_cell.angle_alpha   90.00
_cell.angle_beta   90.00
_cell.angle_gamma   90.00
#
_symmetry.space_group_name_H-M   'P 1'
#
loop_
_entity.id
_entity.type
_entity.pdbx_description
1 polymer ?
#
loop_
_entity_poly.entity_id
_entity_poly.type
_entity_poly.pdbx_seq_one_letter_code
_entity_poly.pdbx_strand_id
1 'polypeptide(L)'
;MQGTDPNTEHKLLNYLYWLKDRGQVFATETSQTQADSEKDVKVELKRLPIKLLFLTPDTLLPDEEQMVHRIGFALGLSTDHFKIVQDSVADTYIPSFIVVMGEAKAIGSSPIQIPHPRDMLSTPQLKVSAWEKLQRLKGELK
;
A
#
# COMPACT_ATOMS: atom_id res chain seq x y z
N MET A 1 36.65 14.71 3.05
CA MET A 1 36.93 13.45 2.34
C MET A 1 36.02 12.38 2.94
N GLN A 2 34.84 12.17 2.35
CA GLN A 2 33.90 11.13 2.80
C GLN A 2 34.30 9.81 2.14
N GLY A 3 34.86 8.89 2.91
CA GLY A 3 35.03 7.51 2.50
C GLY A 3 33.67 6.81 2.58
N THR A 4 33.13 6.37 1.45
CA THR A 4 32.00 5.46 1.44
C THR A 4 32.44 4.13 2.03
N ASP A 5 31.78 3.74 3.10
CA ASP A 5 32.01 2.47 3.79
C ASP A 5 31.77 1.31 2.79
N PRO A 6 32.75 0.42 2.53
CA PRO A 6 32.65 -0.63 1.50
C PRO A 6 31.51 -1.63 1.74
N ASN A 7 30.96 -1.61 2.96
CA ASN A 7 29.79 -2.38 3.36
C ASN A 7 28.48 -1.83 2.75
N THR A 8 28.42 -0.52 2.50
CA THR A 8 27.26 0.15 1.89
C THR A 8 27.16 -0.16 0.41
N GLU A 9 28.29 -0.20 -0.30
CA GLU A 9 28.33 -0.53 -1.73
C GLU A 9 27.90 -1.97 -1.99
N HIS A 10 28.34 -2.92 -1.15
CA HIS A 10 27.90 -4.31 -1.25
C HIS A 10 26.41 -4.49 -0.98
N LYS A 11 25.85 -3.77 -0.01
CA LYS A 11 24.40 -3.79 0.26
C LYS A 11 23.61 -3.21 -0.90
N LEU A 12 24.11 -2.13 -1.51
CA LEU A 12 23.50 -1.52 -2.68
C LEU A 12 23.50 -2.47 -3.88
N LEU A 13 24.63 -3.15 -4.16
CA LEU A 13 24.71 -4.13 -5.24
C LEU A 13 23.73 -5.29 -5.04
N ASN A 14 23.66 -5.86 -3.83
CA ASN A 14 22.71 -6.94 -3.52
C ASN A 14 21.25 -6.51 -3.71
N TYR A 15 20.94 -5.27 -3.33
CA TYR A 15 19.61 -4.70 -3.56
C TYR A 15 19.30 -4.52 -5.06
N LEU A 16 20.26 -4.01 -5.84
CA LEU A 16 20.10 -3.87 -7.30
C LEU A 16 19.93 -5.22 -8.01
N TYR A 17 20.64 -6.26 -7.58
CA TYR A 17 20.43 -7.62 -8.09
C TYR A 17 19.04 -8.17 -7.76
N TRP A 18 18.58 -7.95 -6.52
CA TRP A 18 17.25 -8.36 -6.08
C TRP A 18 16.13 -7.65 -6.86
N LEU A 19 16.33 -6.39 -7.25
CA LEU A 19 15.39 -5.63 -8.08
C LEU A 19 15.37 -6.14 -9.53
N LYS A 20 16.54 -6.47 -10.08
CA LYS A 20 16.68 -7.02 -11.44
C LYS A 20 15.99 -8.37 -11.58
N ASP A 21 16.13 -9.25 -10.59
CA ASP A 21 15.48 -10.58 -10.57
C ASP A 21 13.94 -10.47 -10.56
N ARG A 22 13.41 -9.35 -10.03
CA ARG A 22 11.98 -9.03 -9.99
C ARG A 22 11.47 -8.28 -11.22
N GLY A 23 12.28 -8.13 -12.26
CA GLY A 23 11.89 -7.48 -13.50
C GLY A 23 11.70 -5.96 -13.40
N GLN A 24 12.20 -5.31 -12.34
CA GLN A 24 12.23 -3.85 -12.28
C GLN A 24 13.38 -3.33 -13.15
N VAL A 25 13.02 -2.80 -14.33
CA VAL A 25 13.97 -2.13 -15.24
C VAL A 25 14.01 -0.65 -14.87
N PHE A 26 15.16 -0.19 -14.36
CA PHE A 26 15.40 1.24 -14.17
C PHE A 26 15.57 1.90 -15.54
N ALA A 27 14.59 2.70 -15.96
CA ALA A 27 14.75 3.64 -17.04
C ALA A 27 15.86 4.62 -16.65
N THR A 28 16.98 4.58 -17.34
CA THR A 28 18.08 5.52 -17.18
C THR A 28 17.63 6.83 -17.80
N GLU A 29 17.23 7.80 -16.97
CA GLU A 29 17.03 9.18 -17.40
C GLU A 29 18.38 9.79 -17.79
N THR A 30 18.78 9.59 -19.04
CA THR A 30 19.79 10.43 -19.66
C THR A 30 19.21 11.83 -19.82
N SER A 31 19.77 12.78 -19.07
CA SER A 31 19.52 14.21 -19.29
C SER A 31 19.93 14.58 -20.72
N GLN A 32 18.95 14.91 -21.57
CA GLN A 32 19.15 15.79 -22.72
C GLN A 32 18.01 16.80 -22.78
N THR A 33 18.38 18.05 -22.51
CA THR A 33 17.64 19.27 -22.84
C THR A 33 17.31 19.29 -24.33
N GLN A 34 16.03 19.37 -24.69
CA GLN A 34 15.59 20.18 -25.83
C GLN A 34 14.10 20.50 -25.73
N ALA A 35 13.83 21.80 -25.84
CA ALA A 35 12.52 22.41 -25.92
C ALA A 35 11.72 21.92 -27.13
N ASP A 36 10.43 22.24 -27.11
CA ASP A 36 9.44 22.13 -28.18
C ASP A 36 8.77 20.75 -28.36
N SER A 37 7.71 20.53 -27.59
CA SER A 37 6.35 20.55 -28.16
C SER A 37 5.33 20.17 -27.11
N GLU A 38 4.39 21.08 -26.86
CA GLU A 38 3.05 20.79 -26.39
C GLU A 38 2.46 19.59 -27.14
N LYS A 39 2.39 18.45 -26.46
CA LYS A 39 1.17 17.63 -26.46
C LYS A 39 0.98 17.13 -25.05
N ASP A 40 -0.04 17.64 -24.39
CA ASP A 40 -0.76 16.99 -23.30
C ASP A 40 -0.82 15.48 -23.54
N VAL A 41 0.15 14.74 -23.00
CA VAL A 41 -0.04 13.32 -22.76
C VAL A 41 -0.88 13.27 -21.49
N LYS A 42 -2.19 13.47 -21.65
CA LYS A 42 -3.19 12.96 -20.72
C LYS A 42 -3.00 11.44 -20.71
N VAL A 43 -2.08 10.98 -19.87
CA VAL A 43 -2.08 9.60 -19.41
C VAL A 43 -3.33 9.50 -18.53
N GLU A 44 -4.48 9.27 -19.17
CA GLU A 44 -5.62 8.64 -18.50
C GLU A 44 -5.15 7.23 -18.12
N LEU A 45 -4.38 7.16 -17.02
CA LEU A 45 -4.27 5.98 -16.22
C LEU A 45 -5.71 5.62 -15.88
N LYS A 46 -6.27 4.64 -16.59
CA LYS A 46 -7.52 3.99 -16.23
C LYS A 46 -7.35 3.58 -14.77
N ARG A 47 -7.84 4.41 -13.85
CA ARG A 47 -7.77 4.14 -12.42
C ARG A 47 -8.61 2.90 -12.22
N LEU A 48 -7.96 1.76 -12.01
CA LEU A 48 -8.67 0.54 -11.67
C LEU A 48 -9.53 0.86 -10.44
N PRO A 49 -10.81 0.47 -10.43
CA PRO A 49 -11.68 0.75 -9.30
C PRO A 49 -11.12 0.03 -8.09
N ILE A 50 -10.68 0.81 -7.09
CA ILE A 50 -10.22 0.26 -5.82
C ILE A 50 -11.45 -0.36 -5.15
N LYS A 51 -11.40 -1.66 -4.89
CA LYS A 51 -12.51 -2.37 -4.23
C LYS A 51 -12.47 -2.13 -2.72
N LEU A 52 -11.28 -2.14 -2.12
CA LEU A 52 -11.10 -2.05 -0.67
C LEU A 52 -10.07 -0.99 -0.29
N LEU A 53 -10.42 -0.12 0.64
CA LEU A 53 -9.51 0.90 1.18
C LEU A 53 -9.23 0.63 2.65
N PHE A 54 -7.97 0.51 3.02
CA PHE A 54 -7.52 0.48 4.41
C PHE A 54 -7.13 1.87 4.85
N LEU A 55 -7.82 2.40 5.86
CA LEU A 55 -7.57 3.70 6.47
C LEU A 55 -6.76 3.54 7.73
N THR A 56 -5.68 4.31 7.83
CA THR A 56 -4.79 4.38 8.99
C THR A 56 -4.70 5.82 9.51
N PRO A 57 -4.62 6.04 10.84
CA PRO A 57 -4.43 7.39 11.38
C PRO A 57 -3.00 7.90 11.18
N ASP A 58 -2.01 7.00 11.19
CA ASP A 58 -0.58 7.31 11.04
C ASP A 58 0.09 6.49 9.92
N THR A 59 1.30 6.90 9.55
CA THR A 59 2.16 6.13 8.64
C THR A 59 2.47 4.77 9.26
N LEU A 60 2.17 3.70 8.53
CA LEU A 60 2.48 2.34 8.97
C LEU A 60 3.98 2.06 8.88
N LEU A 61 4.49 1.30 9.84
CA LEU A 61 5.82 0.70 9.77
C LEU A 61 5.86 -0.43 8.72
N PRO A 62 7.04 -0.83 8.20
CA PRO A 62 7.13 -1.87 7.17
C PRO A 62 6.46 -3.20 7.56
N ASP A 63 6.58 -3.61 8.82
CA ASP A 63 5.96 -4.85 9.31
C ASP A 63 4.43 -4.74 9.43
N GLU A 64 3.94 -3.55 9.77
CA GLU A 64 2.51 -3.21 9.85
C GLU A 64 1.90 -3.22 8.44
N GLU A 65 2.57 -2.59 7.48
CA GLU A 65 2.14 -2.56 6.08
C GLU A 65 2.12 -3.98 5.48
N GLN A 66 3.17 -4.78 5.73
CA GLN A 66 3.20 -6.19 5.32
C GLN A 66 2.04 -7.00 5.88
N MET A 67 1.64 -6.75 7.14
CA MET A 67 0.47 -7.40 7.72
C MET A 67 -0.80 -7.05 6.95
N VAL A 68 -1.03 -5.77 6.65
CA VAL A 68 -2.22 -5.32 5.91
C VAL A 68 -2.23 -5.89 4.50
N HIS A 69 -1.07 -5.98 3.82
CA HIS A 69 -0.98 -6.68 2.54
C HIS A 69 -1.37 -8.16 2.65
N ARG A 70 -0.88 -8.88 3.67
CA ARG A 70 -1.27 -10.28 3.91
C ARG A 70 -2.77 -10.42 4.15
N ILE A 71 -3.39 -9.47 4.84
CA ILE A 71 -4.84 -9.42 5.03
C ILE A 71 -5.54 -9.25 3.66
N GLY A 72 -5.11 -8.29 2.84
CA GLY A 72 -5.65 -8.08 1.49
C GLY A 72 -5.58 -9.34 0.63
N PHE A 73 -4.44 -10.03 0.63
CA PHE A 73 -4.27 -11.31 -0.08
C PHE A 73 -5.16 -12.42 0.48
N ALA A 74 -5.30 -12.52 1.81
CA ALA A 74 -6.15 -13.53 2.44
C ALA A 74 -7.65 -13.33 2.12
N LEU A 75 -8.05 -12.08 1.87
CA LEU A 75 -9.37 -11.71 1.35
C LEU A 75 -9.53 -12.02 -0.14
N GLY A 76 -8.47 -12.44 -0.83
CA GLY A 76 -8.47 -12.79 -2.26
C GLY A 76 -8.25 -11.59 -3.19
N LEU A 77 -7.79 -10.45 -2.66
CA LEU A 77 -7.50 -9.26 -3.45
C LEU A 77 -6.04 -9.22 -3.88
N SER A 78 -5.79 -8.73 -5.10
CA SER A 78 -4.47 -8.30 -5.54
C SER A 78 -4.18 -6.87 -5.08
N THR A 79 -2.91 -6.47 -5.09
CA THR A 79 -2.44 -5.13 -4.69
C THR A 79 -3.04 -3.98 -5.52
N ASP A 80 -3.62 -4.28 -6.67
CA ASP A 80 -4.29 -3.30 -7.53
C ASP A 80 -5.74 -3.04 -7.10
N HIS A 81 -6.35 -3.98 -6.40
CA HIS A 81 -7.74 -3.92 -5.96
C HIS A 81 -7.91 -3.35 -4.55
N PHE A 82 -6.82 -3.14 -3.81
CA PHE A 82 -6.86 -2.46 -2.53
C PHE A 82 -5.74 -1.44 -2.38
N LYS A 83 -5.97 -0.45 -1.51
CA LYS A 83 -4.95 0.55 -1.13
C LYS A 83 -4.95 0.77 0.37
N ILE A 84 -3.79 1.13 0.89
CA ILE A 84 -3.59 1.56 2.27
C ILE A 84 -3.32 3.05 2.20
N VAL A 85 -4.12 3.86 2.91
CA VAL A 85 -4.03 5.31 2.85
C VAL A 85 -4.24 5.91 4.24
N GLN A 86 -3.67 7.08 4.45
CA GLN A 86 -3.93 7.88 5.64
C GLN A 86 -5.31 8.52 5.56
N ASP A 87 -5.90 8.79 6.72
CA ASP A 87 -7.18 9.50 6.85
C ASP A 87 -7.20 10.85 6.11
N SER A 88 -6.09 11.58 6.12
CA SER A 88 -5.92 12.90 5.50
C SER A 88 -6.11 12.92 3.97
N VAL A 89 -5.90 11.78 3.30
CA VAL A 89 -5.98 11.66 1.83
C VAL A 89 -7.12 10.76 1.36
N ALA A 90 -7.91 10.26 2.30
CA ALA A 90 -8.96 9.27 2.03
C ALA A 90 -10.04 9.77 1.06
N ASP A 91 -10.37 11.07 1.07
CA ASP A 91 -11.36 11.70 0.19
C ASP A 91 -10.97 11.64 -1.31
N THR A 92 -9.71 11.30 -1.61
CA THR A 92 -9.21 11.17 -3.00
C THR A 92 -9.70 9.88 -3.67
N TYR A 93 -10.21 8.92 -2.89
CA TYR A 93 -10.55 7.58 -3.35
C TYR A 93 -12.04 7.30 -3.18
N ILE A 94 -12.60 6.56 -4.14
CA ILE A 94 -14.01 6.10 -4.09
C ILE A 94 -14.00 4.57 -4.06
N PRO A 95 -13.79 3.96 -2.88
CA PRO A 95 -13.76 2.52 -2.76
C PRO A 95 -15.17 1.92 -2.61
N SER A 96 -15.32 0.64 -2.96
CA SER A 96 -16.56 -0.10 -2.65
C SER A 96 -16.69 -0.39 -1.16
N PHE A 97 -15.57 -0.66 -0.48
CA PHE A 97 -15.50 -0.99 0.93
C PHE A 97 -14.37 -0.25 1.64
N ILE A 98 -14.62 0.13 2.89
CA ILE A 98 -13.67 0.87 3.72
C ILE A 98 -13.42 0.08 5.00
N VAL A 99 -12.15 -0.14 5.31
CA VAL A 99 -11.67 -0.74 6.54
C VAL A 99 -10.90 0.32 7.31
N VAL A 100 -11.38 0.66 8.50
CA VAL A 100 -10.77 1.62 9.41
C VAL A 100 -9.90 0.86 10.40
N MET A 101 -8.62 1.20 10.47
CA MET A 101 -7.65 0.57 11.36
C MET A 101 -7.40 1.46 12.58
N GLY A 102 -7.58 0.92 13.77
CA GLY A 102 -7.42 1.66 15.02
C GLY A 102 -8.42 2.82 15.14
N GLU A 103 -7.88 4.01 15.38
CA GLU A 103 -8.63 5.25 15.61
C GLU A 103 -8.74 6.15 14.37
N ALA A 104 -8.44 5.64 13.16
CA ALA A 104 -8.59 6.43 11.94
C ALA A 104 -10.03 6.95 11.78
N LYS A 105 -10.17 8.14 11.19
CA LYS A 105 -11.49 8.72 10.98
C LYS A 105 -12.29 7.88 9.99
N ALA A 106 -13.42 7.36 10.47
CA ALA A 106 -14.39 6.65 9.65
C ALA A 106 -14.95 7.55 8.54
N ILE A 107 -14.88 7.09 7.30
CA ILE A 107 -15.44 7.75 6.13
C ILE A 107 -16.42 6.76 5.48
N GLY A 108 -17.56 7.27 5.00
CA GLY A 108 -18.62 6.46 4.39
C GLY A 108 -19.69 5.96 5.37
N SER A 109 -20.71 5.27 4.85
CA SER A 109 -21.92 4.90 5.58
C SER A 109 -21.78 3.67 6.47
N SER A 110 -20.79 2.80 6.23
CA SER A 110 -20.62 1.54 6.96
C SER A 110 -19.18 1.02 6.94
N PRO A 111 -18.21 1.74 7.53
CA PRO A 111 -16.83 1.29 7.59
C PRO A 111 -16.67 0.13 8.57
N ILE A 112 -15.78 -0.81 8.23
CA ILE A 112 -15.43 -1.92 9.11
C ILE A 112 -14.24 -1.54 9.96
N GLN A 113 -14.44 -1.54 11.28
CA GLN A 113 -13.38 -1.17 12.21
C GLN A 113 -12.62 -2.39 12.73
N ILE A 114 -11.31 -2.38 12.49
CA ILE A 114 -10.37 -3.38 13.00
C ILE A 114 -9.32 -2.71 13.90
N PRO A 115 -8.69 -3.46 14.83
CA PRO A 115 -7.57 -2.93 15.62
C PRO A 115 -6.41 -2.48 14.74
N HIS A 116 -5.56 -1.59 15.26
CA HIS A 116 -4.41 -1.12 14.52
C HIS A 116 -3.42 -2.28 14.26
N PRO A 117 -2.73 -2.35 13.10
CA PRO A 117 -1.74 -3.38 12.81
C PRO A 117 -0.65 -3.50 13.89
N ARG A 118 -0.25 -2.37 14.49
CA ARG A 118 0.68 -2.33 15.63
C ARG A 118 0.18 -3.17 16.80
N ASP A 119 -1.05 -2.95 17.24
CA ASP A 119 -1.66 -3.67 18.35
C ASP A 119 -1.84 -5.16 18.02
N MET A 120 -2.21 -5.45 16.78
CA MET A 120 -2.34 -6.82 16.30
C MET A 120 -1.01 -7.56 16.27
N LEU A 121 0.10 -6.90 15.91
CA LEU A 121 1.44 -7.48 15.96
C LEU A 121 1.84 -7.83 17.39
N SER A 122 1.57 -6.94 18.35
CA SER A 122 1.88 -7.15 19.77
C SER A 122 0.95 -8.16 20.45
N THR A 123 -0.34 -8.17 20.08
CA THR A 123 -1.37 -9.02 20.71
C THR A 123 -2.05 -9.91 19.66
N PRO A 124 -1.59 -11.16 19.46
CA PRO A 124 -2.09 -12.05 18.41
C PRO A 124 -3.60 -12.35 18.47
N GLN A 125 -4.22 -12.29 19.64
CA GLN A 125 -5.67 -12.50 19.82
C GLN A 125 -6.50 -11.47 19.05
N LEU A 126 -6.00 -10.24 18.92
CA LEU A 126 -6.66 -9.18 18.15
C LEU A 126 -6.75 -9.53 16.67
N LYS A 127 -5.79 -10.29 16.12
CA LYS A 127 -5.83 -10.75 14.72
C LYS A 127 -7.04 -11.63 14.44
N VAL A 128 -7.41 -12.49 15.40
CA VAL A 128 -8.57 -13.39 15.24
C VAL A 128 -9.85 -12.55 15.16
N SER A 129 -10.03 -11.61 16.10
CA SER A 129 -11.18 -10.72 16.11
C SER A 129 -11.26 -9.84 14.86
N ALA A 130 -10.12 -9.35 14.36
CA ALA A 130 -10.04 -8.57 13.13
C ALA A 130 -10.42 -9.43 11.92
N TRP A 131 -9.91 -10.66 11.87
CA TRP A 131 -10.17 -11.59 10.78
C TRP A 131 -11.64 -11.98 10.69
N GLU A 132 -12.31 -12.25 11.80
CA GLU A 132 -13.75 -12.55 11.83
C GLU A 132 -14.60 -11.41 11.25
N LYS A 133 -14.25 -10.15 11.56
CA LYS A 133 -14.92 -8.98 10.98
C LYS A 133 -14.68 -8.89 9.48
N LEU A 134 -13.44 -9.12 9.04
CA LEU A 134 -13.04 -9.04 7.63
C LEU A 134 -13.58 -10.20 6.79
N GLN A 135 -13.80 -11.38 7.38
CA GLN A 135 -14.38 -12.53 6.68
C GLN A 135 -15.77 -12.26 6.12
N ARG A 136 -16.54 -11.35 6.74
CA ARG A 136 -17.85 -10.93 6.24
C ARG A 136 -17.73 -10.27 4.86
N LEU A 137 -16.68 -9.48 4.64
CA LEU A 137 -16.40 -8.84 3.35
C LEU A 137 -15.95 -9.82 2.27
N LYS A 138 -15.35 -10.95 2.64
CA LYS A 138 -14.79 -11.89 1.67
C LYS A 138 -15.84 -12.44 0.71
N GLY A 139 -17.11 -12.54 1.14
CA GLY A 139 -18.22 -12.93 0.27
C GLY A 139 -18.62 -11.82 -0.71
N GLU A 140 -18.49 -10.56 -0.30
CA GLU A 140 -18.92 -9.37 -1.05
C GLU A 140 -17.85 -8.84 -2.01
N LEU A 141 -16.58 -9.23 -1.80
CA LEU A 141 -15.44 -8.81 -2.63
C LEU A 141 -15.20 -9.67 -3.89
N LYS A 142 -15.90 -10.81 -4.02
CA LYS A 142 -15.76 -11.77 -5.13
C LYS A 142 -16.46 -11.30 -6.41
#